data_AF-K1ZSR0-F1
#
_entry.id   AF-K1ZSR0-F1
#
_cell.length_a   1.000
_cell.length_b   1.000
_cell.length_c   1.000
_cell.angle_alpha   90.00
_cell.angle_beta   90.00
_cell.angle_gamma   90.00
#
_symmetry.space_group_name_H-M   'P 1'
#
loop_
_entity.id
_entity.type
_entity.pdbx_description
1 polymer ?
#
loop_
_entity_poly.entity_id
_entity_poly.type
_entity_poly.pdbx_seq_one_letter_code
_entity_poly.pdbx_strand_id
1 'polypeptide(L)'
;MEPKSLAKGLLAQMLPDSLYESLSPRELHFLLQAAILLQNICKGPWILGVVLEMANEILGCEASSILIADLDEKEMLVALPTGPKKNAVYGKGIAMDKGLSGWVYRNGQPARVSNVNVDARFDDGMDKNIGFVTRSILAVPLHVNGECIGAVEALNKNDDDFTTHDMNVLAILANMLANVMVGVLCIQANHG
;
A
#
# COMPACT_ATOMS: atom_id res chain seq x y z
N MET A 1 -20.82 -4.74 12.29
CA MET A 1 -19.89 -3.81 12.96
C MET A 1 -20.69 -2.78 13.74
N GLU A 2 -20.34 -2.51 14.99
CA GLU A 2 -20.99 -1.49 15.83
C GLU A 2 -20.75 -0.07 15.27
N PRO A 3 -21.78 0.80 15.12
CA PRO A 3 -21.65 2.13 14.51
C PRO A 3 -20.56 3.03 15.13
N LYS A 4 -20.32 2.90 16.44
CA LYS A 4 -19.28 3.67 17.16
C LYS A 4 -17.86 3.21 16.81
N SER A 5 -17.66 1.92 16.55
CA SER A 5 -16.36 1.37 16.16
C SER A 5 -15.98 1.81 14.75
N LEU A 6 -16.96 1.80 13.83
CA LEU A 6 -16.79 2.32 12.48
C LEU A 6 -16.46 3.81 12.48
N ALA A 7 -17.18 4.63 13.27
CA ALA A 7 -16.90 6.05 13.38
C ALA A 7 -15.48 6.33 13.91
N LYS A 8 -15.03 5.59 14.93
CA LYS A 8 -13.66 5.73 15.46
C LYS A 8 -12.59 5.33 14.43
N GLY A 9 -12.81 4.25 13.69
CA GLY A 9 -11.91 3.81 12.62
C GLY A 9 -11.82 4.80 11.46
N LEU A 10 -12.95 5.38 11.05
CA LEU A 10 -12.99 6.42 10.02
C LEU A 10 -12.32 7.73 10.48
N LEU A 11 -12.50 8.11 11.75
CA LEU A 11 -11.83 9.30 12.33
C LEU A 11 -10.32 9.10 12.47
N ALA A 12 -9.85 7.88 12.76
CA ALA A 12 -8.42 7.56 12.81
C ALA A 12 -7.75 7.56 11.41
N GLN A 13 -8.54 7.47 10.35
CA GLN A 13 -8.11 7.61 8.96
C GLN A 13 -8.11 9.07 8.47
N MET A 14 -8.49 10.02 9.33
CA MET A 14 -8.44 11.44 8.97
C MET A 14 -7.00 11.83 8.67
N LEU A 15 -6.78 12.15 7.41
CA LEU A 15 -5.57 12.76 6.92
C LEU A 15 -5.34 14.08 7.69
N PRO A 16 -4.07 14.46 7.95
CA PRO A 16 -3.79 15.68 8.69
C PRO A 16 -4.40 16.90 7.99
N ASP A 17 -4.99 17.83 8.75
CA ASP A 17 -5.67 19.02 8.20
C ASP A 17 -4.74 19.88 7.31
N SER A 18 -3.44 19.87 7.60
CA SER A 18 -2.41 20.57 6.84
C SER A 18 -2.12 19.96 5.46
N LEU A 19 -2.68 18.80 5.13
CA LEU A 19 -2.40 18.09 3.89
C LEU A 19 -2.92 18.82 2.65
N TYR A 20 -4.09 19.46 2.76
CA TYR A 20 -4.68 20.21 1.64
C TYR A 20 -3.85 21.44 1.27
N GLU A 21 -3.13 22.01 2.23
CA GLU A 21 -2.24 23.16 2.01
C GLU A 21 -0.87 22.74 1.44
N SER A 22 -0.51 21.46 1.55
CA SER A 22 0.79 20.94 1.14
C SER A 22 0.78 20.18 -0.20
N LEU A 23 -0.39 19.80 -0.72
CA LEU A 23 -0.48 19.09 -2.01
C LEU A 23 -0.18 20.02 -3.19
N SER A 24 0.78 19.63 -4.00
CA SER A 24 1.07 20.30 -5.26
C SER A 24 -0.04 20.07 -6.31
N PRO A 25 -0.17 20.94 -7.33
CA PRO A 25 -1.11 20.72 -8.43
C PRO A 25 -0.93 19.36 -9.14
N ARG A 26 0.31 18.86 -9.22
CA ARG A 26 0.62 17.56 -9.82
C ARG A 26 0.06 16.41 -8.98
N GLU A 27 0.20 16.47 -7.66
CA GLU A 27 -0.32 15.46 -6.75
C GLU A 27 -1.85 15.48 -6.68
N LEU A 28 -2.45 16.67 -6.67
CA LEU A 28 -3.90 16.80 -6.74
C LEU A 28 -4.44 16.20 -8.05
N HIS A 29 -3.78 16.48 -9.18
CA HIS A 29 -4.14 15.88 -10.46
C HIS A 29 -4.03 14.35 -10.43
N PHE A 30 -2.94 13.82 -9.90
CA PHE A 30 -2.73 12.38 -9.70
C PHE A 30 -3.87 11.76 -8.87
N LEU A 31 -4.20 12.33 -7.72
CA LEU A 31 -5.26 11.82 -6.83
C LEU A 31 -6.64 11.84 -7.49
N LEU A 32 -6.95 12.90 -8.25
CA LEU A 32 -8.19 13.00 -9.01
C LEU A 32 -8.26 11.95 -10.12
N GLN A 33 -7.18 11.75 -10.87
CA GLN A 33 -7.10 10.72 -11.91
C GLN A 33 -7.23 9.32 -11.30
N ALA A 34 -6.54 9.04 -10.20
CA ALA A 34 -6.65 7.78 -9.47
C ALA A 34 -8.10 7.52 -9.05
N ALA A 35 -8.78 8.52 -8.48
CA ALA A 35 -10.19 8.39 -8.09
C ALA A 35 -11.10 8.07 -9.29
N ILE A 36 -10.91 8.73 -10.44
CA ILE A 36 -11.69 8.48 -11.67
C ILE A 36 -11.45 7.05 -12.20
N LEU A 37 -10.18 6.61 -12.21
CA LEU A 37 -9.82 5.27 -12.64
C LEU A 37 -10.47 4.22 -11.73
N LEU A 38 -10.36 4.40 -10.41
CA LEU A 38 -10.91 3.48 -9.41
C LEU A 38 -12.44 3.37 -9.46
N GLN A 39 -13.16 4.43 -9.85
CA GLN A 39 -14.61 4.36 -10.11
C GLN A 39 -14.97 3.39 -11.24
N ASN A 40 -14.03 3.10 -12.14
CA ASN A 40 -14.21 2.20 -13.27
C ASN A 40 -13.72 0.77 -12.97
N ILE A 41 -13.42 0.43 -11.70
CA ILE A 41 -12.86 -0.89 -11.32
C ILE A 41 -13.68 -2.09 -11.84
N CYS A 42 -14.99 -1.93 -12.01
CA CYS A 42 -15.87 -2.96 -12.56
C CYS A 42 -15.48 -3.41 -13.98
N LYS A 43 -14.69 -2.61 -14.72
CA LYS A 43 -14.12 -2.96 -16.03
C LYS A 43 -12.92 -3.90 -15.93
N GLY A 44 -12.34 -4.07 -14.74
CA GLY A 44 -11.33 -5.09 -14.46
C GLY A 44 -10.30 -4.66 -13.40
N PRO A 45 -9.68 -5.65 -12.72
CA PRO A 45 -8.71 -5.40 -11.65
C PRO A 45 -7.40 -4.78 -12.14
N TRP A 46 -7.11 -4.79 -13.45
CA TRP A 46 -5.94 -4.16 -14.06
C TRP A 46 -5.83 -2.67 -13.75
N ILE A 47 -6.95 -2.00 -13.47
CA ILE A 47 -7.01 -0.59 -13.08
C ILE A 47 -6.19 -0.32 -11.82
N LEU A 48 -6.20 -1.23 -10.84
CA LEU A 48 -5.38 -1.09 -9.63
C LEU A 48 -3.90 -1.03 -9.99
N GLY A 49 -3.47 -1.85 -10.96
CA GLY A 49 -2.11 -1.83 -11.48
C GLY A 49 -1.74 -0.49 -12.08
N VAL A 50 -2.63 0.10 -12.90
CA VAL A 50 -2.40 1.42 -13.49
C VAL A 50 -2.27 2.51 -12.42
N VAL A 51 -3.16 2.51 -11.43
CA VAL A 51 -3.14 3.48 -10.33
C VAL A 51 -1.86 3.34 -9.49
N LEU A 52 -1.40 2.11 -9.27
CA LEU A 52 -0.19 1.84 -8.50
C LEU A 52 1.09 2.19 -9.28
N GLU A 53 1.12 2.01 -10.61
CA GLU A 53 2.20 2.51 -11.46
C GLU A 53 2.23 4.05 -11.49
N MET A 54 1.07 4.72 -11.52
CA MET A 54 1.01 6.18 -11.36
C MET A 54 1.55 6.63 -9.99
N ALA A 55 1.35 5.81 -8.95
CA ALA A 55 1.91 6.07 -7.63
C ALA A 55 3.45 6.02 -7.65
N ASN A 56 4.05 5.10 -8.42
CA ASN A 56 5.50 5.06 -8.62
C ASN A 56 6.03 6.37 -9.22
N GLU A 57 5.32 6.91 -10.21
CA GLU A 57 5.73 8.14 -10.90
C GLU A 57 5.61 9.38 -10.02
N ILE A 58 4.53 9.51 -9.24
CA ILE A 58 4.32 10.68 -8.38
C ILE A 58 5.24 10.64 -7.15
N LEU A 59 5.46 9.45 -6.59
CA LEU A 59 6.35 9.25 -5.46
C LEU A 59 7.81 9.11 -5.89
N GLY A 60 8.14 9.01 -7.18
CA GLY A 60 9.51 8.86 -7.66
C GLY A 60 10.19 7.63 -7.06
N CYS A 61 9.55 6.46 -7.13
CA CYS A 61 10.07 5.21 -6.58
C CYS A 61 10.13 4.09 -7.63
N GLU A 62 10.99 3.09 -7.41
CA GLU A 62 11.28 2.01 -8.36
C GLU A 62 10.13 1.01 -8.51
N ALA A 63 9.43 0.74 -7.40
CA ALA A 63 8.35 -0.22 -7.34
C ALA A 63 7.39 0.11 -6.19
N SER A 64 6.23 -0.49 -6.22
CA SER A 64 5.22 -0.45 -5.16
C SER A 64 4.43 -1.74 -5.14
N SER A 65 3.77 -2.02 -4.03
CA SER A 65 2.90 -3.19 -3.94
C SER A 65 1.72 -2.99 -3.00
N ILE A 66 0.63 -3.70 -3.26
CA ILE A 66 -0.44 -3.94 -2.30
C ILE A 66 -0.23 -5.33 -1.70
N LEU A 67 -0.15 -5.40 -0.38
CA LEU A 67 -0.11 -6.63 0.39
C LEU A 67 -1.40 -6.78 1.19
N ILE A 68 -1.94 -7.99 1.21
CA ILE A 68 -3.14 -8.35 1.98
C ILE A 68 -2.76 -9.38 3.03
N ALA A 69 -3.28 -9.23 4.24
CA ALA A 69 -3.06 -10.19 5.31
C ALA A 69 -3.88 -11.46 5.06
N ASP A 70 -3.19 -12.59 5.03
CA ASP A 70 -3.76 -13.93 5.11
C ASP A 70 -3.58 -14.45 6.54
N LEU A 71 -4.69 -14.55 7.27
CA LEU A 71 -4.68 -14.98 8.67
C LEU A 71 -4.56 -16.49 8.82
N ASP A 72 -4.94 -17.26 7.81
CA ASP A 72 -4.89 -18.72 7.83
C ASP A 72 -3.43 -19.19 7.67
N GLU A 73 -2.74 -18.65 6.67
CA GLU A 73 -1.32 -18.93 6.41
C GLU A 73 -0.37 -18.07 7.27
N LYS A 74 -0.88 -17.02 7.92
CA LYS A 74 -0.12 -16.03 8.70
C LYS A 74 0.94 -15.30 7.87
N GLU A 75 0.55 -14.88 6.68
CA GLU A 75 1.42 -14.21 5.72
C GLU A 75 0.80 -12.89 5.23
N MET A 76 1.65 -11.99 4.74
CA MET A 76 1.28 -10.84 3.92
C MET A 76 1.44 -11.26 2.46
N LEU A 77 0.32 -11.50 1.79
CA LEU A 77 0.29 -11.89 0.38
C LEU A 77 0.48 -10.67 -0.52
N VAL A 78 1.43 -10.73 -1.43
CA VAL A 78 1.66 -9.69 -2.44
C VAL A 78 0.58 -9.80 -3.53
N ALA A 79 -0.53 -9.10 -3.31
CA ALA A 79 -1.71 -9.13 -4.16
C ALA A 79 -1.52 -8.36 -5.47
N LEU A 80 -0.74 -7.28 -5.43
CA LEU A 80 -0.49 -6.47 -6.62
C LEU A 80 0.88 -5.77 -6.55
N PRO A 81 1.92 -6.30 -7.21
CA PRO A 81 3.21 -5.65 -7.33
C PRO A 81 3.37 -4.87 -8.64
N THR A 82 4.22 -3.85 -8.60
CA THR A 82 4.71 -3.11 -9.78
C THR A 82 6.23 -3.22 -9.89
N GLY A 83 6.83 -2.56 -10.89
CA GLY A 83 8.27 -2.52 -11.07
C GLY A 83 8.89 -3.79 -11.69
N PRO A 84 10.24 -3.89 -11.70
CA PRO A 84 10.99 -4.81 -12.56
C PRO A 84 10.79 -6.29 -12.22
N LYS A 85 10.38 -6.61 -10.98
CA LYS A 85 10.24 -7.99 -10.48
C LYS A 85 8.80 -8.40 -10.19
N LYS A 86 7.82 -7.62 -10.67
CA LYS A 86 6.40 -7.83 -10.37
C LYS A 86 5.91 -9.26 -10.63
N ASN A 87 6.28 -9.88 -11.74
CA ASN A 87 5.86 -11.24 -12.07
C ASN A 87 6.45 -12.31 -11.13
N ALA A 88 7.62 -12.07 -10.55
CA ALA A 88 8.29 -13.03 -9.67
C ALA A 88 7.73 -12.99 -8.24
N VAL A 89 7.21 -11.83 -7.82
CA VAL A 89 6.71 -11.60 -6.45
C VAL A 89 5.18 -11.68 -6.35
N TYR A 90 4.44 -11.58 -7.45
CA TYR A 90 2.98 -11.72 -7.45
C TYR A 90 2.53 -13.03 -6.81
N GLY A 91 1.62 -12.95 -5.84
CA GLY A 91 1.05 -14.10 -5.13
C GLY A 91 2.01 -14.76 -4.14
N LYS A 92 3.19 -14.18 -3.87
CA LYS A 92 4.09 -14.67 -2.82
C LYS A 92 3.66 -14.13 -1.45
N GLY A 93 3.80 -14.95 -0.43
CA GLY A 93 3.62 -14.55 0.96
C GLY A 93 4.92 -14.13 1.63
N ILE A 94 4.82 -13.14 2.51
CA ILE A 94 5.86 -12.74 3.45
C ILE A 94 5.34 -13.05 4.84
N ALA A 95 6.08 -13.80 5.66
CA ALA A 95 5.63 -14.14 7.02
C ALA A 95 5.19 -12.87 7.76
N MET A 96 3.99 -12.90 8.35
CA MET A 96 3.35 -11.70 8.85
C MET A 96 4.13 -11.04 9.98
N ASP A 97 4.90 -11.81 10.77
CA ASP A 97 5.75 -11.31 11.85
C ASP A 97 7.04 -10.61 11.36
N LYS A 98 7.38 -10.78 10.07
CA LYS A 98 8.55 -10.20 9.42
C LYS A 98 8.21 -9.02 8.51
N GLY A 99 9.26 -8.28 8.13
CA GLY A 99 9.16 -7.20 7.16
C GLY A 99 8.45 -5.96 7.69
N LEU A 100 8.56 -4.87 6.93
CA LEU A 100 7.91 -3.62 7.30
C LEU A 100 6.39 -3.67 7.10
N SER A 101 5.89 -4.32 6.05
CA SER A 101 4.46 -4.56 5.80
C SER A 101 3.79 -5.28 6.96
N GLY A 102 4.42 -6.35 7.48
CA GLY A 102 3.93 -7.07 8.65
C GLY A 102 3.84 -6.17 9.87
N TRP A 103 4.88 -5.36 10.12
CA TRP A 103 4.88 -4.40 11.23
C TRP A 103 3.77 -3.34 11.07
N VAL A 104 3.61 -2.77 9.87
CA VAL A 104 2.57 -1.77 9.56
C VAL A 104 1.18 -2.37 9.75
N TYR A 105 0.94 -3.59 9.28
CA TYR A 105 -0.32 -4.30 9.46
C TYR A 105 -0.65 -4.48 10.95
N ARG A 106 0.30 -5.00 11.75
CA ARG A 106 0.07 -5.27 13.19
C ARG A 106 -0.13 -4.02 14.03
N ASN A 107 0.53 -2.92 13.67
CA ASN A 107 0.48 -1.68 14.44
C ASN A 107 -0.59 -0.70 13.92
N GLY A 108 -1.10 -0.92 12.69
CA GLY A 108 -2.03 0.01 12.02
C GLY A 108 -1.42 1.40 11.79
N GLN A 109 -0.09 1.49 11.73
CA GLN A 109 0.65 2.76 11.66
C GLN A 109 1.57 2.76 10.44
N PRO A 110 1.68 3.89 9.72
CA PRO A 110 2.62 4.00 8.62
C PRO A 110 4.07 4.00 9.12
N ALA A 111 4.98 3.52 8.29
CA ALA A 111 6.41 3.49 8.58
C ALA A 111 7.23 3.77 7.32
N ARG A 112 8.38 4.41 7.51
CA ARG A 112 9.37 4.63 6.44
C ARG A 112 10.77 4.29 6.94
N VAL A 113 11.59 3.78 6.03
CA VAL A 113 12.96 3.36 6.28
C VAL A 113 13.83 3.84 5.13
N SER A 114 14.78 4.71 5.43
CA SER A 114 15.74 5.28 4.47
C SER A 114 16.81 4.28 4.03
N ASN A 115 17.25 3.41 4.94
CA ASN A 115 18.21 2.35 4.66
C ASN A 115 17.78 1.06 5.34
N VAL A 116 17.32 0.09 4.54
CA VAL A 116 16.80 -1.16 5.07
C VAL A 116 17.85 -2.05 5.74
N ASN A 117 19.14 -1.88 5.40
CA ASN A 117 20.23 -2.69 5.99
C ASN A 117 20.46 -2.41 7.49
N VAL A 118 19.93 -1.30 7.99
CA VAL A 118 20.06 -0.90 9.41
C VAL A 118 18.74 -0.97 10.17
N ASP A 119 17.65 -1.38 9.54
CA ASP A 119 16.35 -1.52 10.17
C ASP A 119 16.05 -2.99 10.50
N ALA A 120 15.99 -3.31 11.79
CA ALA A 120 15.77 -4.67 12.27
C ALA A 120 14.39 -5.26 11.89
N ARG A 121 13.46 -4.44 11.39
CA ARG A 121 12.14 -4.91 10.93
C ARG A 121 12.20 -5.41 9.48
N PHE A 122 13.23 -5.07 8.72
CA PHE A 122 13.35 -5.50 7.33
C PHE A 122 13.83 -6.96 7.25
N ASP A 123 13.21 -7.73 6.36
CA ASP A 123 13.62 -9.10 6.01
C ASP A 123 13.92 -9.15 4.51
N ASP A 124 15.14 -9.55 4.16
CA ASP A 124 15.64 -9.58 2.78
C ASP A 124 15.42 -10.93 2.08
N GLY A 125 14.64 -11.83 2.67
CA GLY A 125 14.42 -13.18 2.14
C GLY A 125 13.74 -13.18 0.78
N MET A 126 12.73 -12.32 0.60
CA MET A 126 12.06 -12.15 -0.70
C MET A 126 13.02 -11.59 -1.75
N ASP A 127 13.74 -10.53 -1.41
CA ASP A 127 14.71 -9.82 -2.26
C ASP A 127 15.78 -10.76 -2.82
N LYS A 128 16.38 -11.57 -1.94
CA LYS A 128 17.38 -12.59 -2.31
C LYS A 128 16.83 -13.62 -3.30
N ASN A 129 15.58 -14.05 -3.10
CA ASN A 129 14.97 -15.08 -3.93
C ASN A 129 14.68 -14.60 -5.35
N ILE A 130 14.33 -13.32 -5.53
CA ILE A 130 13.93 -12.76 -6.83
C ILE A 130 15.04 -11.91 -7.48
N GLY A 131 16.15 -11.70 -6.78
CA GLY A 131 17.24 -10.82 -7.22
C GLY A 131 16.78 -9.37 -7.35
N PHE A 132 16.03 -8.88 -6.35
CA PHE A 132 15.69 -7.48 -6.15
C PHE A 132 16.49 -6.94 -4.96
N VAL A 133 16.79 -5.64 -4.94
CA VAL A 133 17.49 -5.02 -3.82
C VAL A 133 16.68 -3.82 -3.35
N THR A 134 15.98 -3.99 -2.24
CA THR A 134 15.35 -2.90 -1.52
C THR A 134 16.43 -2.12 -0.78
N ARG A 135 16.40 -0.79 -0.92
CA ARG A 135 17.32 0.20 -0.34
C ARG A 135 16.56 1.06 0.66
N SER A 136 15.37 1.50 0.26
CA SER A 136 14.44 2.27 1.09
C SER A 136 13.02 1.75 0.89
N ILE A 137 12.18 1.95 1.90
CA ILE A 137 10.79 1.49 1.89
C ILE A 137 9.90 2.48 2.64
N LEU A 138 8.72 2.72 2.10
CA LEU A 138 7.61 3.42 2.74
C LEU A 138 6.42 2.49 2.71
N ALA A 139 5.80 2.26 3.86
CA ALA A 139 4.66 1.37 3.99
C ALA A 139 3.55 2.08 4.78
N VAL A 140 2.32 2.03 4.26
CA VAL A 140 1.13 2.59 4.92
C VAL A 140 0.05 1.51 5.06
N PRO A 141 -0.75 1.55 6.14
CA PRO A 141 -1.76 0.52 6.38
C PRO A 141 -2.94 0.67 5.43
N LEU A 142 -3.47 -0.45 4.94
CA LEU A 142 -4.68 -0.51 4.14
C LEU A 142 -5.88 -0.77 5.05
N HIS A 143 -6.74 0.22 5.27
CA HIS A 143 -7.88 0.11 6.19
C HIS A 143 -9.21 0.00 5.48
N VAL A 144 -10.02 -0.99 5.85
CA VAL A 144 -11.40 -1.16 5.40
C VAL A 144 -12.30 -1.12 6.62
N ASN A 145 -13.29 -0.21 6.62
CA ASN A 145 -14.26 -0.08 7.71
C ASN A 145 -13.62 0.05 9.12
N GLY A 146 -12.41 0.60 9.21
CA GLY A 146 -11.68 0.74 10.47
C GLY A 146 -10.80 -0.45 10.86
N GLU A 147 -10.78 -1.52 10.07
CA GLU A 147 -9.90 -2.68 10.26
C GLU A 147 -8.74 -2.62 9.25
N CYS A 148 -7.51 -2.84 9.73
CA CYS A 148 -6.37 -2.97 8.83
C CYS A 148 -6.42 -4.35 8.18
N ILE A 149 -6.46 -4.40 6.85
CA ILE A 149 -6.53 -5.64 6.06
C ILE A 149 -5.22 -5.94 5.33
N GLY A 150 -4.25 -5.04 5.39
CA GLY A 150 -3.05 -5.12 4.57
C GLY A 150 -2.18 -3.86 4.65
N ALA A 151 -1.28 -3.72 3.69
CA ALA A 151 -0.41 -2.56 3.55
C ALA A 151 -0.23 -2.19 2.07
N VAL A 152 0.11 -0.93 1.83
CA VAL A 152 0.62 -0.46 0.54
C VAL A 152 2.07 -0.03 0.74
N GLU A 153 2.97 -0.55 -0.08
CA GLU A 153 4.40 -0.25 -0.03
C GLU A 153 4.85 0.53 -1.27
N ALA A 154 5.79 1.44 -1.07
CA ALA A 154 6.62 2.06 -2.10
C ALA A 154 8.09 1.75 -1.77
N LEU A 155 8.83 1.31 -2.77
CA LEU A 155 10.19 0.77 -2.64
C LEU A 155 11.16 1.63 -3.45
N ASN A 156 12.33 1.88 -2.88
CA ASN A 156 13.46 2.49 -3.56
C ASN A 156 13.12 3.85 -4.17
N LYS A 157 12.95 4.86 -3.31
CA LYS A 157 12.91 6.26 -3.74
C LYS A 157 14.17 6.59 -4.57
N ASN A 158 14.00 7.29 -5.70
CA ASN A 158 15.06 7.46 -6.71
C ASN A 158 16.16 8.44 -6.27
N ASP A 159 15.77 9.66 -5.88
CA ASP A 159 16.70 10.77 -5.72
C ASP A 159 16.91 11.20 -4.25
N ASP A 160 16.19 10.59 -3.29
CA ASP A 160 16.18 11.00 -1.88
C ASP A 160 15.54 9.93 -0.96
N ASP A 161 15.36 10.26 0.33
CA ASP A 161 14.55 9.48 1.26
C ASP A 161 13.05 9.76 1.11
N PHE A 162 12.21 8.77 1.43
CA PHE A 162 10.77 9.01 1.59
C PHE A 162 10.52 10.03 2.70
N THR A 163 9.68 11.02 2.42
CA THR A 163 9.31 12.10 3.34
C THR A 163 7.98 11.82 4.03
N THR A 164 7.65 12.63 5.05
CA THR A 164 6.29 12.63 5.64
C THR A 164 5.23 13.01 4.61
N HIS A 165 5.59 13.86 3.64
CA HIS A 165 4.69 14.24 2.55
C HIS A 165 4.39 13.06 1.62
N ASP A 166 5.41 12.31 1.21
CA ASP A 166 5.25 11.05 0.44
C ASP A 166 4.35 10.06 1.18
N MET A 167 4.57 9.90 2.49
CA MET A 167 3.74 9.06 3.35
C MET A 167 2.27 9.49 3.36
N ASN A 168 2.00 10.79 3.42
CA ASN A 168 0.64 11.31 3.38
C ASN A 168 0.00 11.07 2.00
N VAL A 169 0.71 11.33 0.90
CA VAL A 169 0.21 11.05 -0.46
C VAL A 169 -0.13 9.57 -0.62
N LEU A 170 0.75 8.67 -0.18
CA LEU A 170 0.52 7.23 -0.23
C LEU A 170 -0.64 6.80 0.68
N ALA A 171 -0.80 7.43 1.86
CA ALA A 171 -1.92 7.16 2.76
C ALA A 171 -3.28 7.56 2.15
N ILE A 172 -3.36 8.70 1.45
CA ILE A 172 -4.55 9.08 0.69
C ILE A 172 -4.89 7.98 -0.32
N LEU A 173 -3.88 7.56 -1.09
CA LEU A 173 -4.06 6.53 -2.11
C LEU A 173 -4.51 5.20 -1.51
N ALA A 174 -3.91 4.78 -0.38
CA ALA A 174 -4.29 3.57 0.33
C ALA A 174 -5.77 3.60 0.74
N ASN A 175 -6.27 4.74 1.24
CA ASN A 175 -7.69 4.90 1.57
C ASN A 175 -8.61 4.76 0.32
N MET A 176 -8.17 5.27 -0.84
CA MET A 176 -8.91 5.09 -2.10
C MET A 176 -8.91 3.62 -2.55
N LEU A 177 -7.75 2.94 -2.46
CA LEU A 177 -7.57 1.54 -2.86
C LEU A 177 -8.35 0.58 -1.95
N ALA A 178 -8.35 0.81 -0.63
CA ALA A 178 -9.02 -0.04 0.35
C ALA A 178 -10.50 -0.28 0.02
N ASN A 179 -11.24 0.80 -0.27
CA ASN A 179 -12.67 0.72 -0.59
C ASN A 179 -12.94 -0.12 -1.84
N VAL A 180 -12.00 -0.12 -2.78
CA VAL A 180 -12.10 -0.87 -4.03
C VAL A 180 -11.74 -2.35 -3.82
N MET A 181 -10.74 -2.63 -2.98
CA MET A 181 -10.30 -4.00 -2.66
C MET A 181 -11.43 -4.83 -2.04
N VAL A 182 -12.29 -4.24 -1.21
CA VAL A 182 -13.50 -4.91 -0.69
C VAL A 182 -14.39 -5.39 -1.82
N GLY A 183 -14.63 -4.55 -2.81
CA GLY A 183 -15.46 -4.89 -3.97
C GLY A 183 -14.88 -6.07 -4.75
N VAL A 184 -13.56 -6.07 -4.97
CA VAL A 184 -12.87 -7.14 -5.69
C VAL A 184 -12.89 -8.46 -4.93
N LEU A 185 -12.56 -8.45 -3.63
CA LEU A 185 -12.56 -9.66 -2.79
C LEU A 185 -13.96 -10.27 -2.65
N CYS A 186 -15.00 -9.44 -2.48
CA CYS A 186 -16.39 -9.89 -2.41
C CYS A 186 -16.88 -10.54 -3.72
N ILE A 187 -16.43 -10.06 -4.88
CA ILE A 187 -16.78 -10.66 -6.18
C ILE A 187 -16.12 -12.03 -6.34
N GLN A 188 -14.87 -12.18 -5.91
CA GLN A 188 -14.15 -13.45 -6.00
C GLN A 188 -14.73 -14.52 -5.05
N ALA A 189 -15.17 -14.14 -3.84
CA ALA A 189 -15.77 -15.06 -2.87
C ALA A 189 -17.14 -15.62 -3.29
N ASN A 190 -17.89 -14.92 -4.16
CA ASN A 190 -19.21 -15.37 -4.64
C ASN A 190 -19.13 -16.23 -5.93
N HIS A 191 -17.93 -16.46 -6.44
CA HIS A 191 -17.68 -17.30 -7.62
C HIS A 191 -16.79 -18.52 -7.30
N GLY A 192 -16.61 -18.85 -6.02
CA GLY A 192 -15.91 -20.04 -5.51
C GLY A 192 -16.85 -21.12 -5.00
#